data_AF-A0A109DCB2-F1
#
_entry.id   AF-A0A109DCB2-F1
#
_cell.length_a   1.000
_cell.length_b   1.000
_cell.length_c   1.000
_cell.angle_alpha   90.00
_cell.angle_beta   90.00
_cell.angle_gamma   90.00
#
_symmetry.space_group_name_H-M   'P 1'
#
loop_
_entity.id
_entity.type
_entity.pdbx_description
1 polymer ?
#
loop_
_entity_poly.entity_id
_entity_poly.type
_entity_poly.pdbx_seq_one_letter_code
_entity_poly.pdbx_strand_id
1 'polypeptide(L)'
;MSFNPNQGRKFAEVLKETPRVNDDFSKEVSSKESSNYIKREKRRPYTFSLTPSARTKLTEIAKEHGYSSSSSFLNDVILQGKL
;
A
#
# COMPACT_ATOMS: atom_id res chain seq x y z
N MET A 1 23.80 -32.58 21.63
CA MET A 1 23.58 -32.88 20.19
C MET A 1 24.59 -32.07 19.37
N SER A 2 25.38 -32.69 18.49
CA SER A 2 26.40 -32.04 17.66
C SER A 2 25.85 -31.65 16.28
N PHE A 3 26.21 -30.45 15.81
CA PHE A 3 25.78 -29.90 14.52
C PHE A 3 26.57 -30.54 13.37
N ASN A 4 25.88 -31.11 12.38
CA ASN A 4 26.49 -31.73 11.20
C ASN A 4 26.46 -30.74 9.99
N PRO A 5 27.61 -30.16 9.58
CA PRO A 5 27.66 -29.07 8.60
C PRO A 5 27.31 -29.50 7.16
N ASN A 6 27.28 -30.80 6.86
CA ASN A 6 27.03 -31.31 5.52
C ASN A 6 25.54 -31.39 5.14
N GLN A 7 24.63 -31.19 6.09
CA GLN A 7 23.19 -31.18 5.81
C GLN A 7 22.75 -29.92 5.03
N GLY A 8 23.43 -28.79 5.21
CA GLY A 8 23.09 -27.50 4.58
C GLY A 8 23.24 -27.47 3.05
N ARG A 9 24.09 -28.33 2.48
CA ARG A 9 24.37 -28.31 1.03
C ARG A 9 23.19 -28.79 0.18
N LYS A 10 22.44 -29.79 0.67
CA LYS A 10 21.26 -30.33 -0.03
C LYS A 10 20.13 -29.30 -0.12
N PHE A 11 19.94 -28.49 0.92
CA PHE A 11 18.95 -27.42 0.92
C PHE A 11 19.31 -26.30 -0.06
N ALA A 12 20.60 -25.97 -0.20
CA ALA A 12 21.05 -24.93 -1.12
C ALA A 12 20.88 -25.31 -2.60
N GLU A 13 20.86 -26.60 -2.93
CA GLU A 13 20.68 -27.11 -4.30
C GLU A 13 19.21 -27.05 -4.72
N VAL A 14 18.30 -27.44 -3.82
CA VAL A 14 16.84 -27.36 -4.03
C VAL A 14 16.35 -25.91 -4.22
N LEU A 15 16.99 -24.93 -3.56
CA LEU A 15 16.68 -23.50 -3.75
C LEU A 15 17.17 -22.90 -5.08
N LYS A 16 18.05 -23.61 -5.80
CA LYS A 16 18.58 -23.16 -7.11
C LYS A 16 17.78 -23.72 -8.28
N GLU A 17 17.15 -24.89 -8.13
CA GLU A 17 16.43 -25.58 -9.21
C GLU A 17 14.98 -25.11 -9.38
N THR A 18 14.43 -24.31 -8.46
CA THR A 18 13.13 -23.68 -8.68
C THR A 18 13.29 -22.46 -9.60
N PRO A 19 12.56 -22.38 -10.74
CA PRO A 19 12.55 -21.18 -11.55
C PRO A 19 11.95 -20.05 -10.72
N ARG A 20 12.80 -19.07 -10.39
CA ARG A 20 12.43 -17.85 -9.70
C ARG A 20 11.43 -17.08 -10.57
N VAL A 21 10.19 -16.99 -10.11
CA VAL A 21 9.36 -15.82 -10.41
C VAL A 21 10.12 -14.64 -9.79
N ASN A 22 10.68 -13.81 -10.67
CA ASN A 22 11.52 -12.68 -10.28
C ASN A 22 10.64 -11.55 -9.75
N ASP A 23 10.48 -11.50 -8.44
CA ASP A 23 10.21 -10.25 -7.73
C ASP A 23 11.54 -9.70 -7.17
N ASP A 24 11.64 -8.38 -7.25
CA ASP A 24 12.64 -7.48 -6.67
C ASP A 24 13.89 -7.08 -7.48
N PHE A 25 13.81 -5.83 -7.95
CA PHE A 25 14.84 -4.79 -7.90
C PHE A 25 16.24 -5.09 -8.44
N SER A 26 16.43 -4.81 -9.72
CA SER A 26 17.47 -3.87 -10.22
C SER A 26 17.57 -4.00 -11.74
N LYS A 27 16.74 -3.28 -12.48
CA LYS A 27 16.97 -3.05 -13.90
C LYS A 27 16.41 -1.70 -14.25
N GLU A 28 17.28 -0.82 -14.74
CA GLU A 28 16.89 0.39 -15.45
C GLU A 28 15.94 -0.02 -16.58
N VAL A 29 14.65 0.18 -16.36
CA VAL A 29 13.66 0.13 -17.42
C VAL A 29 13.30 1.58 -17.67
N SER A 30 13.83 2.13 -18.76
CA SER A 30 13.28 3.33 -19.39
C SER A 30 11.87 2.98 -19.89
N SER A 31 10.91 2.86 -18.98
CA SER A 31 9.51 3.02 -19.34
C SER A 31 9.31 4.50 -19.61
N LYS A 32 9.20 4.86 -20.89
CA LYS A 32 8.49 6.09 -21.28
C LYS A 32 7.04 5.89 -20.92
N GLU A 33 6.75 5.94 -19.63
CA GLU A 33 5.42 5.91 -19.09
C GLU A 33 4.88 7.31 -19.32
N SER A 34 4.03 7.44 -20.34
CA SER A 34 3.21 8.62 -20.59
C SER A 34 2.25 8.82 -19.40
N SER A 35 2.80 9.14 -18.25
CA SER A 35 2.04 9.45 -17.06
C SER A 35 1.58 10.89 -17.23
N ASN A 36 0.27 11.04 -17.45
CA ASN A 36 -0.44 12.22 -16.98
C ASN A 36 -0.37 12.23 -15.45
N TYR A 37 0.84 12.34 -14.90
CA TYR A 37 1.10 12.50 -13.48
C TYR A 37 0.68 13.92 -13.17
N ILE A 38 -0.63 14.10 -12.96
CA ILE A 38 -1.17 15.31 -12.35
C ILE A 38 -0.37 15.49 -11.07
N LYS A 39 0.47 16.54 -11.02
CA LYS A 39 1.30 16.86 -9.87
C LYS A 39 0.36 17.09 -8.69
N ARG A 40 0.12 16.05 -7.90
CA ARG A 40 -0.69 16.16 -6.69
C ARG A 40 0.12 17.01 -5.71
N GLU A 41 -0.54 18.03 -5.17
CA GLU A 41 0.03 18.86 -4.12
C GLU A 41 0.51 17.97 -2.96
N LYS A 42 1.68 18.28 -2.40
CA LYS A 42 2.19 17.61 -1.22
C LYS A 42 1.33 18.01 -0.02
N ARG A 43 0.45 17.11 0.43
CA ARG A 43 -0.39 17.32 1.61
C ARG A 43 0.28 16.75 2.85
N ARG A 44 0.17 17.46 3.97
CA ARG A 44 0.60 16.94 5.27
C ARG A 44 -0.39 15.86 5.74
N PRO A 45 0.06 14.68 6.16
CA PRO A 45 -0.82 13.67 6.73
C PRO A 45 -1.25 14.12 8.14
N TYR A 46 -2.55 14.03 8.42
CA TYR A 46 -3.13 14.24 9.75
C TYR A 46 -3.82 12.96 10.22
N THR A 47 -3.59 12.59 11.47
CA THR A 47 -4.21 11.43 12.09
C THR A 47 -5.34 11.89 13.01
N PHE A 48 -6.48 11.23 12.91
CA PHE A 48 -7.64 11.46 13.77
C PHE A 48 -7.87 10.24 14.66
N SER A 49 -7.99 10.46 15.97
CA SER A 49 -8.42 9.44 16.91
C SER A 49 -9.94 9.44 17.00
N LEU A 50 -10.57 8.36 16.55
CA LEU A 50 -12.01 8.17 16.58
C LEU A 50 -12.35 6.86 17.29
N THR A 51 -13.54 6.78 17.88
CA THR A 51 -14.07 5.51 18.36
C THR A 51 -14.30 4.56 17.17
N PRO A 52 -14.21 3.22 17.36
CA PRO A 52 -14.41 2.27 16.29
C PRO A 52 -15.77 2.42 15.60
N SER A 53 -16.83 2.66 16.39
CA SER A 53 -18.20 2.87 15.90
C SER A 53 -18.34 4.14 15.05
N ALA A 54 -17.68 5.24 15.41
CA ALA A 54 -17.69 6.44 14.59
C ALA A 54 -16.94 6.23 13.27
N ARG A 55 -15.82 5.48 13.30
CA ARG A 55 -15.03 5.17 12.12
C ARG A 55 -15.82 4.34 11.10
N THR A 56 -16.58 3.33 11.53
CA THR A 56 -17.40 2.51 10.62
C THR A 56 -18.48 3.35 9.94
N LYS A 57 -19.20 4.18 10.71
CA LYS A 57 -20.22 5.10 10.17
C LYS A 57 -19.64 6.06 9.13
N LEU A 58 -18.46 6.64 9.40
CA LEU A 58 -17.79 7.51 8.42
C LEU A 58 -17.44 6.77 7.12
N THR A 59 -17.00 5.51 7.22
CA THR A 59 -16.70 4.72 6.02
C THR A 59 -17.94 4.33 5.23
N GLU A 60 -19.08 4.11 5.89
CA GLU A 60 -20.36 3.84 5.25
C GLU A 60 -20.88 5.08 4.51
N ILE A 61 -20.94 6.22 5.20
CA ILE A 61 -21.35 7.52 4.62
C ILE A 61 -20.48 7.88 3.41
N ALA A 62 -19.16 7.70 3.50
CA ALA A 62 -18.27 7.99 2.38
C ALA A 62 -18.59 7.12 1.15
N LYS A 63 -18.93 5.83 1.35
CA LYS A 63 -19.33 4.93 0.26
C LYS A 63 -20.69 5.30 -0.32
N GLU A 64 -21.66 5.65 0.51
CA GLU A 64 -22.99 6.09 0.07
C GLU A 64 -22.91 7.32 -0.85
N HIS A 65 -21.99 8.24 -0.56
CA HIS A 65 -21.74 9.41 -1.40
C HIS A 65 -20.78 9.15 -2.59
N GLY A 66 -20.36 7.90 -2.81
CA GLY A 66 -19.52 7.53 -3.95
C GLY A 66 -18.03 7.90 -3.82
N TYR A 67 -17.56 8.22 -2.62
CA TYR A 67 -16.13 8.51 -2.40
C TYR A 67 -15.31 7.23 -2.32
N SER A 68 -14.10 7.29 -2.87
CA SER A 68 -13.14 6.18 -2.83
C SER A 68 -12.54 5.94 -1.44
N SER A 69 -12.59 6.94 -0.55
CA SER A 69 -12.06 6.85 0.80
C SER A 69 -12.74 7.83 1.75
N SER A 70 -12.74 7.50 3.04
CA SER A 70 -13.20 8.39 4.10
C SER A 70 -12.38 9.70 4.16
N SER A 71 -11.08 9.66 3.84
CA SER A 71 -10.24 10.85 3.80
C SER A 71 -10.63 11.82 2.68
N SER A 72 -11.03 11.31 1.51
CA SER A 72 -11.52 12.15 0.41
C SER A 72 -12.82 12.84 0.78
N PHE A 73 -13.74 12.07 1.37
CA PHE A 73 -15.01 12.60 1.87
C PHE A 73 -14.80 13.69 2.91
N LEU A 74 -13.96 13.44 3.93
CA LEU A 74 -13.69 14.41 4.99
C LEU A 74 -13.07 15.70 4.46
N ASN A 75 -12.13 15.61 3.51
CA ASN A 75 -11.55 16.81 2.91
C ASN A 75 -12.62 17.67 2.24
N ASP A 76 -13.51 17.07 1.46
CA ASP A 76 -14.54 17.80 0.73
C ASP A 76 -15.58 18.40 1.69
N VAL A 77 -15.96 17.68 2.75
CA VAL A 77 -16.88 18.19 3.79
C VAL A 77 -16.29 19.40 4.51
N ILE A 78 -15.01 19.31 4.91
CA ILE A 78 -14.31 20.40 5.60
C ILE A 78 -14.15 21.62 4.68
N LEU A 79 -13.82 21.41 3.41
CA LEU A 79 -13.68 22.50 2.44
C LEU A 79 -15.03 23.15 2.08
N GLN A 80 -16.12 22.38 2.02
CA GLN A 80 -17.46 22.90 1.73
C GLN A 80 -18.11 23.60 2.92
N GLY A 81 -17.53 23.50 4.13
CA GLY A 81 -18.07 24.13 5.33
C GLY A 81 -19.44 23.59 5.76
N LYS A 82 -19.79 22.36 5.35
CA LYS A 82 -21.04 21.70 5.74
C LYS A 82 -20.86 20.90 7.03
N LEU A 83 -20.48 21.61 8.09
CA LEU A 83 -20.37 21.06 9.45
C LEU A 83 -21.61 21.39 10.26
#